data_AF-B0CT81-F1
#
_entry.id   AF-B0CT81-F1
#
_cell.length_a   1.000
_cell.length_b   1.000
_cell.length_c   1.000
_cell.angle_alpha   90.00
_cell.angle_beta   90.00
_cell.angle_gamma   90.00
#
_symmetry.space_group_name_H-M   'P 1'
#
loop_
_entity.id
_entity.type
_entity.pdbx_description
1 polymer ?
#
loop_
_entity_poly.entity_id
_entity_poly.type
_entity_poly.pdbx_seq_one_letter_code
_entity_poly.pdbx_strand_id
1 'polypeptide(L)' 'MLHVIHNLTNIWPKRIHNIVLKNWLLNPLGLPNKFIEMDLAQEQLNFRIKVSYS' A
#
# COMPACT_ATOMS: atom_id res chain seq x y z
N MET A 1 15.44 -2.63 1.31
CA MET A 1 14.38 -2.64 2.35
C MET A 1 14.82 -1.98 3.66
N LEU A 2 15.97 -2.34 4.25
CA LEU A 2 16.39 -1.85 5.58
C LEU A 2 16.54 -0.32 5.68
N HIS A 3 17.05 0.32 4.63
CA HIS A 3 17.23 1.77 4.53
C HIS A 3 15.88 2.51 4.50
N VAL A 4 14.86 1.92 3.87
CA VAL A 4 13.50 2.46 3.82
C VAL A 4 12.84 2.36 5.19
N ILE A 5 12.99 1.21 5.86
CA ILE A 5 12.49 1.00 7.22
C ILE A 5 13.20 1.96 8.18
N HIS A 6 14.52 2.07 8.15
CA HIS A 6 15.29 2.97 9.00
C HIS A 6 14.86 4.44 8.83
N ASN A 7 14.66 4.89 7.59
CA ASN A 7 14.22 6.26 7.32
C ASN A 7 12.78 6.51 7.78
N LEU A 8 11.89 5.53 7.61
CA LEU A 8 10.52 5.58 8.12
C LEU A 8 10.46 5.68 9.65
N THR A 9 11.34 4.95 10.36
CA THR A 9 11.32 4.91 11.83
C THR A 9 12.05 6.09 12.49
N ASN A 10 13.18 6.53 11.93
CA ASN A 10 14.07 7.51 12.58
C ASN A 10 13.99 8.92 12.00
N ILE A 11 13.68 9.09 10.71
CA ILE A 11 13.76 10.39 10.04
C ILE A 11 12.36 11.02 9.91
N TRP A 12 11.34 10.20 9.67
CA TRP A 12 10.02 10.71 9.34
C TRP A 12 9.18 11.01 10.59
N PRO A 13 8.56 12.21 10.68
CA PRO A 13 7.63 12.52 11.75
C PRO A 13 6.48 11.52 11.79
N LYS A 14 6.04 11.11 12.99
CA LYS A 14 4.98 10.10 13.20
C LYS A 14 3.72 10.34 12.38
N ARG A 15 3.37 11.61 12.11
CA ARG A 15 2.22 11.98 11.27
C ARG A 15 2.42 11.59 9.80
N ILE A 16 3.59 11.86 9.23
CA ILE A 16 3.92 11.50 7.84
C ILE A 16 4.06 9.98 7.70
N HIS A 17 4.71 9.33 8.68
CA HIS A 17 4.80 7.87 8.74
C HIS A 17 3.42 7.20 8.68
N ASN A 18 2.46 7.67 9.51
CA ASN A 18 1.10 7.12 9.50
C ASN A 18 0.35 7.39 8.20
N ILE A 19 0.53 8.56 7.59
CA ILE A 19 -0.09 8.88 6.30
C ILE A 19 0.47 7.94 5.23
N VAL A 20 1.80 7.80 5.15
CA VAL A 20 2.42 6.98 4.11
C VAL A 20 2.10 5.51 4.29
N LEU A 21 2.23 4.94 5.49
CA LEU A 21 1.87 3.53 5.70
C LEU A 21 0.38 3.24 5.47
N LYS A 22 -0.52 4.16 5.86
CA LYS A 22 -1.96 3.97 5.61
C LYS A 22 -2.35 4.12 4.13
N ASN A 23 -1.57 4.84 3.33
CA ASN A 23 -1.83 5.01 1.89
C ASN A 23 -1.09 3.97 1.04
N TRP A 24 0.07 3.49 1.49
CA TRP A 24 0.87 2.50 0.76
C TRP A 24 0.29 1.09 0.88
N LEU A 25 -0.36 0.80 2.00
CA LEU A 25 -0.96 -0.49 2.29
C LEU A 25 -2.49 -0.36 2.35
N LEU A 26 -3.15 -0.92 1.36
CA LEU A 26 -4.60 -1.01 1.31
C LEU A 26 -5.06 -2.31 1.97
N ASN A 27 -6.13 -2.24 2.76
CA ASN A 27 -6.83 -3.43 3.24
C ASN A 27 -8.21 -3.50 2.61
N PRO A 28 -8.31 -3.93 1.34
CA PRO A 28 -9.59 -3.95 0.62
C PRO A 28 -10.63 -4.88 1.26
N LEU A 29 -10.20 -5.80 2.13
CA LEU A 29 -11.06 -6.78 2.79
C LEU A 29 -11.41 -6.42 4.24
N GLY A 30 -10.82 -5.35 4.80
CA GLY A 30 -11.03 -4.94 6.20
C GLY A 30 -10.53 -5.96 7.24
N LEU A 31 -9.81 -7.01 6.82
CA LEU A 31 -9.35 -8.09 7.70
C LEU A 31 -8.00 -7.76 8.36
N PRO A 32 -7.78 -8.12 9.63
CA PRO A 32 -6.50 -7.92 10.28
C PRO A 32 -5.39 -8.65 9.49
N ASN A 33 -4.26 -7.96 9.29
CA ASN A 33 -3.06 -8.47 8.59
C ASN A 33 -3.22 -8.81 7.09
N LYS A 34 -4.34 -8.48 6.43
CA LYS A 34 -4.48 -8.60 4.97
C LYS A 34 -4.26 -7.28 4.25
N PHE A 35 -3.15 -6.62 4.58
CA PHE A 35 -2.72 -5.42 3.89
C PHE A 35 -2.00 -5.82 2.60
N ILE A 36 -2.39 -5.19 1.50
CA ILE A 36 -1.83 -5.39 0.16
C ILE A 36 -1.27 -4.04 -0.29
N GLU A 37 -0.15 -4.07 -1.01
CA GLU A 37 0.44 -2.85 -1.57
C GLU A 37 -0.53 -2.18 -2.55
N MET A 38 -0.65 -0.86 -2.45
CA MET A 38 -1.55 -0.07 -3.29
C MET A 38 -1.26 -0.27 -4.79
N ASP A 39 0.01 -0.40 -5.15
CA ASP A 39 0.45 -0.63 -6.53
C ASP A 39 -0.09 -1.97 -7.08
N LEU A 40 -0.01 -3.04 -6.28
CA LEU A 40 -0.55 -4.35 -6.66
C LEU A 40 -2.09 -4.32 -6.79
N ALA A 41 -2.77 -3.55 -5.94
CA ALA A 41 -4.22 -3.35 -6.05
C ALA A 41 -4.59 -2.59 -7.33
N GLN A 42 -3.78 -1.60 -7.72
CA GLN A 42 -3.94 -0.85 -8.96
C GLN A 42 -3.71 -1.74 -10.19
N GLU A 43 -2.68 -2.58 -10.18
CA GLU A 43 -2.40 -3.53 -11.26
C GLU A 43 -3.55 -4.53 -11.44
N GLN A 44 -4.06 -5.09 -10.35
CA GLN A 44 -5.20 -6.01 -10.39
C GLN A 44 -6.49 -5.35 -10.90
N LEU A 45 -6.72 -4.07 -10.57
CA LEU A 45 -7.83 -3.28 -11.12
C LEU A 45 -7.67 -3.08 -12.62
N ASN A 46 -6.47 -2.73 -13.09
CA ASN A 46 -6.17 -2.56 -14.51
C ASN A 46 -6.37 -3.87 -15.30
N PHE A 47 -5.94 -5.01 -14.73
CA PHE A 47 -6.18 -6.32 -15.32
C PHE A 47 -7.67 -6.63 -15.48
N ARG A 48 -8.47 -6.39 -14.42
CA ARG A 48 -9.92 -6.61 -14.46
C ARG A 48 -10.62 -5.72 -15.48
N ILE A 49 -10.25 -4.45 -15.55
CA ILE A 49 -10.77 -3.53 -16.57
C ILE A 49 -10.46 -4.09 -17.96
N LYS A 50 -9.23 -4.51 -18.22
CA LYS A 50 -8.84 -5.08 -19.51
C LYS A 50 -9.65 -6.34 -19.87
N VAL A 51 -9.87 -7.24 -18.91
CA VAL A 51 -10.68 -8.45 -19.12
C VAL A 51 -12.16 -8.13 -19.38
N SER A 52 -12.73 -7.12 -18.72
CA SER A 52 -14.15 -6.75 -18.90
C SER A 52 -14.44 -6.06 -20.23
N TYR A 53 -13.45 -5.39 -20.83
CA TYR A 53 -13.59 -4.71 -22.12
C TYR A 53 -13.00 -5.50 -23.30
N SER A 54 -12.53 -6.73 -23.08
CA SER A 54 -11.99 -7.61 -24.11
C SER A 54 -12.96 -8.72 -24.49
#